data_AF-A0AAX6H0Q4-F1
#
_entry.id   AF-A0AAX6H0Q4-F1
#
_cell.length_a   1.000
_cell.length_b   1.000
_cell.length_c   1.000
_cell.angle_alpha   90.00
_cell.angle_beta   90.00
_cell.angle_gamma   90.00
#
_symmetry.space_group_name_H-M   'P 1'
#
loop_
_entity.id
_entity.type
_entity.pdbx_description
1 polymer ?
#
loop_
_entity_poly.entity_id
_entity_poly.type
_entity_poly.pdbx_seq_one_letter_code
_entity_poly.pdbx_strand_id
1 'polypeptide(L)'
;MAQRSPAIYKRIVRKVGSDLLPAEVLGSLKKPLPETTGHNKEVTSGSSKSSKIWKPSLQLKRLFNYIHDENIQPKGSIYSIRCVDKMGRTTKYQIETPYDNVETGKGGLWRGKVERMYVQLKRGGVRFLSPEEENKIKKTSTKLKKV
;
A
#
# COMPACT_ATOMS: atom_id res chain seq x y z
N MET A 1 16.67 -19.27 1.89
CA MET A 1 16.57 -18.28 3.00
C MET A 1 15.19 -17.61 2.95
N ALA A 2 14.17 -18.30 3.45
CA ALA A 2 12.79 -17.84 3.47
C ALA A 2 12.35 -17.74 4.94
N GLN A 3 12.44 -16.56 5.56
CA GLN A 3 11.83 -16.23 6.85
C GLN A 3 12.12 -14.77 7.25
N ARG A 4 11.62 -13.80 6.47
CA ARG A 4 11.67 -12.37 6.87
C ARG A 4 10.43 -11.91 7.66
N SER A 5 9.38 -12.73 7.70
CA SER A 5 8.07 -12.40 8.30
C SER A 5 8.15 -12.08 9.82
N PRO A 6 8.81 -12.88 10.69
CA PRO A 6 8.79 -12.64 12.13
C PRO A 6 9.52 -11.37 12.57
N ALA A 7 10.63 -11.04 11.89
CA ALA A 7 11.43 -9.85 12.18
C ALA A 7 10.75 -8.56 11.75
N ILE A 8 10.01 -8.59 10.63
CA ILE A 8 9.24 -7.46 10.12
C ILE A 8 8.03 -7.19 11.04
N TYR A 9 7.31 -8.24 11.45
CA TYR A 9 6.23 -8.15 12.43
C TYR A 9 6.71 -7.46 13.73
N LYS A 10 7.79 -7.97 14.35
CA LYS A 10 8.35 -7.40 15.58
C LYS A 10 8.75 -5.93 15.41
N ARG A 11 9.29 -5.52 14.25
CA ARG A 11 9.64 -4.12 13.96
C ARG A 11 8.43 -3.21 13.81
N ILE A 12 7.37 -3.69 13.17
CA ILE A 12 6.14 -2.92 12.97
C ILE A 12 5.41 -2.73 14.30
N VAL A 13 5.25 -3.80 15.08
CA VAL A 13 4.60 -3.74 16.40
C VAL A 13 5.37 -2.80 17.34
N ARG A 14 6.71 -2.82 17.34
CA ARG A 14 7.52 -1.87 18.13
C ARG A 14 7.37 -0.41 17.69
N LYS A 15 7.11 -0.13 16.41
CA LYS A 15 6.99 1.24 15.88
C LYS A 15 5.59 1.82 16.01
N VAL A 16 4.56 1.00 15.85
CA VAL A 16 3.17 1.44 15.77
C VAL A 16 2.40 1.15 17.06
N GLY A 17 2.87 0.23 17.90
CA GLY A 17 2.11 -0.30 19.02
C GLY A 17 1.08 -1.34 18.56
N SER A 18 0.91 -2.42 19.34
CA SER A 18 -0.05 -3.50 19.06
C SER A 18 -1.49 -3.01 19.00
N ASP A 19 -1.80 -1.99 19.78
CA ASP A 19 -3.17 -1.61 20.13
C ASP A 19 -3.80 -0.68 19.07
N LEU A 20 -2.95 -0.14 18.16
CA LEU A 20 -3.35 0.76 17.09
C LEU A 20 -3.54 0.06 15.74
N LEU A 21 -3.20 -1.24 15.66
CA LEU A 21 -3.33 -2.01 14.42
C LEU A 21 -4.59 -2.89 14.50
N PRO A 22 -5.47 -2.87 13.47
CA PRO A 22 -6.58 -3.80 13.38
C PRO A 22 -6.10 -5.25 13.51
N ALA A 23 -6.88 -6.09 14.20
CA ALA A 23 -6.54 -7.49 14.43
C ALA A 23 -6.24 -8.26 13.12
N GLU A 24 -6.92 -7.88 12.05
CA GLU A 24 -6.73 -8.42 10.70
C GLU A 24 -5.33 -8.12 10.14
N VAL A 25 -4.82 -6.89 10.35
CA VAL A 25 -3.46 -6.49 9.96
C VAL A 25 -2.41 -7.32 10.70
N LEU A 26 -2.63 -7.54 12.00
CA LEU A 26 -1.74 -8.38 12.81
C LEU A 26 -1.77 -9.84 12.36
N GLY A 27 -2.93 -10.34 11.91
CA GLY A 27 -3.10 -11.66 11.32
C GLY A 27 -2.29 -11.84 10.04
N SER A 28 -2.41 -10.92 9.08
CA SER A 28 -1.68 -10.99 7.81
C SER A 28 -0.17 -10.85 7.99
N LEU A 29 0.29 -10.04 8.95
CA LEU A 29 1.73 -9.89 9.23
C LEU A 29 2.37 -11.14 9.87
N LYS A 30 1.57 -12.00 10.51
CA LYS A 30 2.04 -13.26 11.11
C LYS A 30 2.15 -14.40 10.09
N LYS A 31 1.46 -14.31 8.94
CA LYS A 31 1.50 -15.35 7.91
C LYS A 31 2.91 -15.42 7.28
N PRO A 32 3.49 -16.62 7.09
CA PRO A 32 4.72 -16.76 6.32
C PRO A 32 4.46 -16.38 4.86
N LEU A 33 5.43 -15.74 4.19
CA LEU A 33 5.30 -15.47 2.75
C LEU A 33 5.30 -16.80 1.99
N PRO A 34 4.47 -16.95 0.94
CA PRO A 34 4.50 -18.13 0.11
C PRO A 34 5.90 -18.31 -0.51
N GLU A 35 6.39 -19.55 -0.51
CA GLU A 35 7.63 -19.88 -1.21
C GLU A 35 7.41 -19.71 -2.72
N THR A 36 8.38 -19.08 -3.40
CA THR A 36 8.29 -18.86 -4.84
C THR A 36 8.44 -20.20 -5.56
N THR A 37 7.34 -20.85 -5.92
CA THR A 37 7.35 -22.09 -6.70
C THR A 37 7.92 -21.78 -8.09
N GLY A 38 9.11 -22.31 -8.40
CA GLY A 38 9.71 -22.18 -9.72
C GLY A 38 8.92 -22.96 -10.76
N HIS A 39 8.75 -22.39 -11.96
CA HIS A 39 8.18 -23.12 -13.09
C HIS A 39 9.26 -24.03 -13.72
N ASN A 40 9.00 -25.33 -13.77
CA ASN A 40 9.86 -26.27 -14.48
C ASN A 40 9.60 -26.13 -15.99
N LYS A 41 10.66 -25.96 -16.81
CA LYS A 41 10.52 -26.10 -18.26
C LYS A 41 10.22 -27.56 -18.59
N GLU A 42 9.18 -27.80 -19.37
CA GLU A 42 9.00 -29.08 -20.05
C GLU A 42 10.12 -29.25 -21.07
N VAL A 43 10.71 -30.44 -21.07
CA VAL A 43 11.87 -30.78 -21.90
C VAL A 43 11.36 -31.63 -23.07
N THR A 44 11.65 -31.21 -24.30
CA THR A 44 11.55 -32.10 -25.47
C THR A 44 12.55 -33.24 -25.30
N SER A 45 12.05 -34.48 -25.43
CA SER A 45 12.68 -35.75 -25.07
C SER A 45 14.20 -35.79 -25.26
N GLY A 46 14.97 -35.78 -24.16
CA GLY A 46 16.40 -36.10 -24.17
C GLY A 46 17.33 -35.29 -23.26
N SER A 47 16.88 -34.21 -22.58
CA SER A 47 17.77 -33.40 -21.72
C SER A 47 17.32 -33.28 -20.25
N SER A 48 18.27 -33.02 -19.36
CA SER A 48 18.04 -32.89 -17.91
C SER A 48 17.19 -31.65 -17.60
N LYS A 49 16.19 -31.78 -16.71
CA LYS A 49 15.34 -30.65 -16.26
C LYS A 49 16.19 -29.58 -15.56
N SER A 50 16.36 -28.41 -16.18
CA SER A 50 16.91 -27.23 -15.50
C SER A 50 15.77 -26.41 -14.89
N SER A 51 15.76 -26.27 -13.56
CA SER A 51 14.83 -25.36 -12.87
C SER A 51 15.21 -23.91 -13.20
N LYS A 52 14.28 -23.14 -13.79
CA LYS A 52 14.47 -21.71 -14.00
C LYS A 52 13.59 -20.93 -13.03
N ILE A 53 14.21 -20.03 -12.27
CA ILE A 53 13.50 -19.06 -11.44
C ILE A 53 13.08 -17.90 -12.35
N TRP A 54 11.78 -17.77 -12.61
CA TRP A 54 11.26 -16.60 -13.31
C TRP A 54 11.14 -15.44 -12.32
N LYS A 55 11.81 -14.32 -12.61
CA LYS A 55 11.73 -13.11 -11.80
C LYS A 55 10.71 -12.16 -12.43
N PRO A 56 9.71 -11.68 -11.68
CA PRO A 56 8.80 -10.68 -12.20
C PRO A 56 9.55 -9.39 -12.49
N SER A 57 9.07 -8.65 -13.51
CA SER A 57 9.59 -7.31 -13.78
C SER A 57 9.10 -6.34 -12.70
N LEU A 58 10.05 -5.81 -11.92
CA LEU A 58 9.79 -4.87 -10.83
C LEU A 58 10.16 -3.46 -11.25
N GLN A 59 9.25 -2.52 -11.04
CA GLN A 59 9.45 -1.12 -11.37
C GLN A 59 9.14 -0.22 -10.15
N LEU A 60 9.90 0.87 -10.05
CA LEU A 60 9.61 1.98 -9.14
C LEU A 60 8.75 2.98 -9.91
N LYS A 61 7.51 3.19 -9.45
CA LYS A 61 6.62 4.20 -10.05
C LYS A 61 6.20 5.19 -8.99
N ARG A 62 6.14 6.47 -9.36
CA ARG A 62 5.58 7.52 -8.52
C ARG A 62 4.06 7.51 -8.67
N LEU A 63 3.37 7.25 -7.58
CA LEU A 63 1.92 7.19 -7.49
C LEU A 63 1.43 8.22 -6.47
N PHE A 64 0.44 9.01 -6.84
CA PHE A 64 -0.12 10.04 -5.95
C PHE A 64 -1.21 9.44 -5.07
N ASN A 65 -1.17 9.76 -3.77
CA ASN A 65 -2.18 9.36 -2.81
C ASN A 65 -2.96 10.58 -2.32
N TYR A 66 -4.23 10.66 -2.71
CA TYR A 66 -5.13 11.77 -2.40
C TYR A 66 -5.53 11.89 -0.92
N ILE A 67 -5.37 10.83 -0.12
CA ILE A 67 -5.76 10.90 1.30
C ILE A 67 -4.72 11.58 2.15
N HIS A 68 -3.46 11.47 1.73
CA HIS A 68 -2.34 12.07 2.43
C HIS A 68 -1.76 13.24 1.65
N ASP A 69 -2.31 13.58 0.48
CA ASP A 69 -1.75 14.54 -0.49
C ASP A 69 -0.24 14.33 -0.74
N GLU A 70 0.17 13.07 -0.72
CA GLU A 70 1.57 12.65 -0.75
C GLU A 70 1.84 11.80 -2.00
N ASN A 71 3.04 11.98 -2.56
CA ASN A 71 3.55 11.09 -3.59
C ASN A 71 4.24 9.88 -2.94
N ILE A 72 3.78 8.68 -3.27
CA ILE A 72 4.37 7.42 -2.83
C ILE A 72 5.13 6.81 -4.00
N GLN A 73 6.30 6.24 -3.74
CA GLN A 73 7.08 5.52 -4.75
C GLN A 73 7.16 4.03 -4.43
N PRO A 74 6.06 3.27 -4.61
CA PRO A 74 6.12 1.83 -4.42
C PRO A 74 7.00 1.19 -5.50
N LYS A 75 7.84 0.25 -5.07
CA LYS A 75 8.49 -0.72 -5.95
C LYS A 75 7.58 -1.93 -6.04
N GLY A 76 6.93 -2.11 -7.19
CA GLY A 76 5.95 -3.18 -7.42
C GLY A 76 6.18 -3.90 -8.74
N SER A 77 5.47 -5.02 -8.92
CA SER A 77 5.38 -5.67 -10.23
C SER A 77 4.67 -4.76 -11.23
N ILE A 78 5.06 -4.82 -12.50
CA ILE A 78 4.33 -4.15 -13.59
C ILE A 78 2.83 -4.47 -13.53
N TYR A 79 2.47 -5.72 -13.19
CA TYR A 79 1.07 -6.13 -13.05
C TYR A 79 0.36 -5.32 -11.95
N SER A 80 0.96 -5.22 -10.76
CA SER A 80 0.38 -4.45 -9.64
C SER A 80 0.24 -2.96 -9.96
N ILE A 81 1.20 -2.38 -10.68
CA ILE A 81 1.15 -1.00 -11.14
C ILE A 81 -0.01 -0.82 -12.13
N ARG A 82 -0.17 -1.74 -13.09
CA ARG A 82 -1.30 -1.73 -14.02
C ARG A 82 -2.64 -1.88 -13.31
N CYS A 83 -2.72 -2.68 -12.24
CA CYS A 83 -3.93 -2.77 -11.42
C CYS A 83 -4.26 -1.42 -10.78
N VAL A 84 -3.27 -0.71 -10.25
CA VAL A 84 -3.47 0.64 -9.69
C VAL A 84 -3.98 1.61 -10.77
N ASP A 85 -3.36 1.59 -11.95
CA ASP A 85 -3.76 2.46 -13.06
C ASP A 85 -5.19 2.12 -13.53
N LYS A 86 -5.56 0.83 -13.63
CA LYS A 86 -6.91 0.38 -13.98
C LYS A 86 -7.98 0.85 -12.99
N MET A 87 -7.61 0.91 -11.70
CA MET A 87 -8.48 1.37 -10.63
C MET A 87 -8.55 2.90 -10.57
N GLY A 88 -7.69 3.60 -11.31
CA GLY A 88 -7.58 5.05 -11.40
C GLY A 88 -7.07 5.74 -10.14
N ARG A 89 -6.91 5.01 -9.02
CA ARG A 89 -6.47 5.56 -7.73
C ARG A 89 -5.70 4.51 -6.93
N THR A 90 -4.54 4.91 -6.40
CA THR A 90 -3.72 4.07 -5.52
C THR A 90 -4.44 3.68 -4.23
N THR A 91 -5.19 4.61 -3.68
CA THR A 91 -5.90 4.43 -2.41
C THR A 91 -7.07 3.47 -2.55
N LYS A 92 -7.79 3.54 -3.68
CA LYS A 92 -8.87 2.61 -4.01
C LYS A 92 -8.35 1.18 -4.12
N TYR A 93 -7.22 1.01 -4.83
CA TYR A 93 -6.56 -0.29 -4.94
C TYR A 93 -6.24 -0.89 -3.56
N GLN A 94 -5.72 -0.09 -2.62
CA GLN A 94 -5.38 -0.58 -1.28
C GLN A 94 -6.60 -1.04 -0.46
N ILE A 95 -7.74 -0.35 -0.59
CA ILE A 95 -8.97 -0.72 0.13
C ILE A 95 -9.61 -1.97 -0.47
N GLU A 96 -9.64 -2.07 -1.79
CA GLU A 96 -10.29 -3.19 -2.49
C GLU A 96 -9.43 -4.45 -2.51
N THR A 97 -8.10 -4.34 -2.43
CA THR A 97 -7.26 -5.52 -2.25
C THR A 97 -7.54 -6.16 -0.88
N PRO A 98 -7.91 -7.46 -0.80
CA PRO A 98 -8.08 -8.11 0.48
C PRO A 98 -6.73 -8.22 1.21
N TYR A 99 -6.77 -8.25 2.54
CA TYR A 99 -5.57 -8.20 3.38
C TYR A 99 -4.60 -9.36 3.12
N ASP A 100 -5.14 -10.52 2.76
CA ASP A 100 -4.35 -11.70 2.41
C ASP A 100 -3.49 -11.53 1.17
N ASN A 101 -3.91 -10.66 0.23
CA ASN A 101 -3.17 -10.38 -0.99
C ASN A 101 -2.14 -9.24 -0.80
N VAL A 102 -2.08 -8.62 0.39
CA VAL A 102 -1.08 -7.60 0.71
C VAL A 102 0.17 -8.26 1.26
N GLU A 103 0.98 -8.79 0.35
CA GLU A 103 2.14 -9.63 0.69
C GLU A 103 3.27 -8.89 1.43
N THR A 104 3.30 -7.55 1.34
CA THR A 104 4.38 -6.74 1.91
C THR A 104 3.92 -6.05 3.20
N GLY A 105 4.67 -6.23 4.29
CA GLY A 105 4.37 -5.56 5.57
C GLY A 105 4.32 -4.02 5.48
N LYS A 106 5.08 -3.41 4.55
CA LYS A 106 4.95 -1.98 4.21
C LYS A 106 3.59 -1.67 3.57
N GLY A 107 3.10 -2.52 2.67
CA GLY A 107 1.79 -2.37 2.05
C GLY A 107 0.66 -2.43 3.08
N GLY A 108 0.72 -3.39 4.01
CA GLY A 108 -0.25 -3.51 5.10
C GLY A 108 -0.27 -2.28 6.02
N LEU A 109 0.91 -1.74 6.36
CA LEU A 109 1.03 -0.52 7.17
C LEU A 109 0.44 0.71 6.45
N TRP A 110 0.73 0.89 5.17
CA TRP A 110 0.17 1.98 4.38
C TRP A 110 -1.34 1.89 4.24
N ARG A 111 -1.87 0.68 4.04
CA ARG A 111 -3.31 0.44 4.03
C ARG A 111 -3.95 0.80 5.37
N GLY A 112 -3.38 0.36 6.49
CA GLY A 112 -3.88 0.74 7.82
C GLY A 112 -3.87 2.26 8.06
N LYS A 113 -2.85 2.97 7.55
CA LYS A 113 -2.79 4.44 7.60
C LYS A 113 -3.96 5.08 6.83
N VAL A 114 -4.26 4.55 5.65
CA VAL A 114 -5.39 4.97 4.79
C VAL A 114 -6.74 4.70 5.44
N GLU A 115 -6.96 3.49 5.95
CA GLU A 115 -8.21 3.12 6.60
C GLU A 115 -8.47 3.95 7.86
N ARG A 116 -7.43 4.23 8.66
CA ARG A 116 -7.53 5.14 9.81
C ARG A 116 -8.02 6.52 9.40
N MET A 117 -7.47 7.08 8.32
CA MET A 117 -7.93 8.38 7.79
C MET A 117 -9.38 8.32 7.34
N TYR A 118 -9.82 7.24 6.67
CA TYR A 118 -11.23 7.08 6.29
C TYR A 118 -12.15 7.04 7.51
N VAL A 119 -11.78 6.32 8.57
CA VAL A 119 -12.56 6.29 9.81
C VAL A 119 -12.59 7.67 10.46
N GLN A 120 -11.48 8.41 10.46
CA GLN A 120 -11.43 9.78 10.98
C GLN A 120 -12.30 10.74 10.16
N LEU A 121 -12.25 10.69 8.83
CA LEU A 121 -13.10 11.49 7.95
C LEU A 121 -14.58 11.15 8.13
N LYS A 122 -14.92 9.87 8.29
CA LYS A 122 -16.29 9.42 8.55
C LYS A 122 -16.81 9.90 9.91
N ARG A 123 -15.97 9.88 10.95
CA ARG A 123 -16.31 10.35 12.30
C ARG A 123 -16.36 11.87 12.41
N GLY A 124 -15.44 12.57 11.75
CA GLY A 124 -15.37 14.04 11.74
C GLY A 124 -16.46 14.69 10.89
N GLY A 125 -17.11 13.90 10.02
CA GLY A 125 -17.97 14.40 8.95
C GLY A 125 -17.13 15.13 7.92
N VAL A 126 -17.37 14.90 6.63
CA VAL A 126 -16.88 15.83 5.61
C VAL A 126 -17.66 17.13 5.80
N ARG A 127 -17.15 18.01 6.67
CA ARG A 127 -17.68 19.37 6.78
C ARG A 127 -17.24 20.09 5.53
N PHE A 128 -18.19 20.32 4.62
CA PHE A 128 -18.01 21.37 3.64
C PHE A 128 -17.73 22.67 4.40
N LEU A 129 -16.68 23.38 4.01
CA LEU A 129 -16.38 24.68 4.60
C LEU A 129 -17.61 25.57 4.42
N SER A 130 -18.02 26.25 5.49
CA SER A 130 -19.09 27.22 5.34
C SER A 130 -18.61 28.35 4.41
N PRO A 131 -19.50 29.00 3.62
CA PRO A 131 -19.11 30.08 2.71
C PRO A 131 -18.34 31.22 3.40
N GLU A 132 -18.59 31.43 4.70
CA GLU A 132 -17.87 32.41 5.52
C GLU A 132 -16.41 32.03 5.78
N GLU A 133 -16.15 30.74 6.06
CA GLU A 133 -14.80 30.21 6.26
C GLU A 133 -14.00 30.24 4.95
N GLU A 134 -14.63 29.88 3.83
CA GLU A 134 -14.01 29.98 2.50
C GLU A 134 -13.61 31.42 2.16
N ASN A 135 -14.47 32.39 2.45
CA ASN A 135 -14.19 33.81 2.22
C ASN A 135 -13.07 34.34 3.13
N LYS A 136 -12.97 33.87 4.38
CA LYS A 136 -11.83 34.19 5.26
C LYS A 136 -10.52 33.65 4.69
N ILE A 137 -10.50 32.41 4.21
CA ILE A 137 -9.33 31.76 3.60
C ILE A 137 -8.89 32.47 2.30
N LYS A 138 -9.85 32.89 1.46
CA LYS A 138 -9.59 33.72 0.26
C LYS A 138 -8.95 35.07 0.60
N LYS A 139 -9.42 35.74 1.66
CA LYS A 139 -8.83 37.01 2.13
C LYS A 139 -7.42 36.83 2.70
N THR A 140 -7.16 35.77 3.46
CA THR A 140 -5.81 35.49 3.98
C THR A 140 -4.83 35.10 2.86
N SER A 141 -5.24 34.29 1.89
CA SER A 141 -4.38 33.89 0.78
C SER A 141 -4.03 35.05 -0.16
N THR A 142 -4.95 35.98 -0.39
CA THR A 142 -4.69 37.21 -1.17
C THR A 142 -3.74 38.18 -0.47
N LYS A 143 -3.79 38.28 0.87
CA LYS A 143 -2.81 39.05 1.66
C LYS A 143 -1.41 38.44 1.57
N LEU A 144 -1.28 37.11 1.70
CA LEU A 144 0.00 36.40 1.62
C LEU A 144 0.66 36.49 0.24
N LYS A 145 -0.11 36.67 -0.84
CA LYS A 145 0.42 36.86 -2.21
C LYS A 145 0.87 38.29 -2.52
N LYS A 146 0.56 39.27 -1.67
CA LYS A 146 0.94 40.68 -1.83
C LYS A 146 2.23 41.04 -1.09
N VAL A 147 2.82 40.08 -0.37
CA VAL A 147 4.15 40.15 0.23
C VAL A 147 5.11 39.41 -0.69
#